data_AF-A0A0W1LG10-F1
#
_entry.id   AF-A0A0W1LG10-F1
#
_cell.length_a   1.000
_cell.length_b   1.000
_cell.length_c   1.000
_cell.angle_alpha   90.00
_cell.angle_beta   90.00
_cell.angle_gamma   90.00
#
_symmetry.space_group_name_H-M   'P 1'
#
loop_
_entity.id
_entity.type
_entity.pdbx_description
1 polymer ?
#
loop_
_entity_poly.entity_id
_entity_poly.type
_entity_poly.pdbx_seq_one_letter_code
_entity_poly.pdbx_strand_id
1 'polypeptide(L)'
;MDAIELLLTRQSDPRLVEPAPTNEQLEIIKQAALRVPDHGCIAPWQFIVVSDEGRNRLGEIYHQSAVTEKQDEKVINRAKELPLRAPMLIIAIAKYKSHPKVPRIEQVQSAGCAVLAMQQAAFAQGLGGVWRTGYFAQSESVKQALNLSEQDEIVGYLYLGTPAVECKKSAKHNPEQFFTYL
;
A
#
# COMPACT_ATOMS: atom_id res chain seq x y z
N MET A 1 0.62 17.58 14.70
CA MET A 1 -0.34 16.71 15.38
C MET A 1 0.37 15.91 16.43
N ASP A 2 -0.31 15.58 17.52
CA ASP A 2 0.19 14.58 18.46
C ASP A 2 -0.16 13.15 17.97
N ALA A 3 0.37 12.15 18.68
CA ALA A 3 0.19 10.75 18.28
C ALA A 3 -1.26 10.25 18.43
N ILE A 4 -2.01 10.73 19.42
CA ILE A 4 -3.40 10.32 19.62
C ILE A 4 -4.27 10.97 18.54
N GLU A 5 -4.04 12.25 18.24
CA GLU A 5 -4.69 12.95 17.14
C GLU A 5 -4.46 12.20 15.81
N LEU A 6 -3.22 11.81 15.50
CA LEU A 6 -2.91 10.99 14.33
C LEU A 6 -3.74 9.70 14.29
N LEU A 7 -3.76 8.93 15.37
CA LEU A 7 -4.43 7.63 15.42
C LEU A 7 -5.95 7.76 15.26
N LEU A 8 -6.55 8.82 15.79
CA LEU A 8 -8.00 9.03 15.79
C LEU A 8 -8.52 9.81 14.57
N THR A 9 -7.65 10.56 13.87
CA THR A 9 -8.07 11.43 12.77
C THR A 9 -7.48 11.07 11.41
N ARG A 10 -6.44 10.20 11.36
CA ARG A 10 -5.88 9.73 10.08
C ARG A 10 -6.97 9.06 9.25
N GLN A 11 -7.00 9.43 7.98
CA GLN A 11 -7.95 8.91 7.00
C GLN A 11 -7.23 8.50 5.71
N SER A 12 -8.01 7.93 4.78
CA SER A 12 -7.53 7.62 3.43
C SER A 12 -8.12 8.60 2.42
N ASP A 13 -7.26 9.16 1.58
CA ASP A 13 -7.58 10.19 0.58
C ASP A 13 -7.65 9.55 -0.82
N PRO A 14 -8.85 9.35 -1.39
CA PRO A 14 -9.01 8.58 -2.62
C PRO A 14 -8.62 9.36 -3.90
N ARG A 15 -8.43 10.68 -3.79
CA ARG A 15 -8.05 11.61 -4.86
C ARG A 15 -6.76 12.33 -4.46
N LEU A 16 -5.67 11.96 -5.13
CA LEU A 16 -4.33 12.48 -4.87
C LEU A 16 -3.82 13.14 -6.15
N VAL A 17 -3.18 14.30 -6.00
CA VAL A 17 -2.62 15.10 -7.09
C VAL A 17 -1.17 15.46 -6.77
N GLU A 18 -0.49 16.07 -7.73
CA GLU A 18 0.81 16.68 -7.49
C GLU A 18 0.73 17.78 -6.40
N PRO A 19 1.83 18.01 -5.65
CA PRO A 19 3.09 17.27 -5.69
C PRO A 19 3.02 15.88 -5.01
N ALA A 20 3.91 14.98 -5.44
CA ALA A 20 4.30 13.79 -4.70
C ALA A 20 5.05 14.13 -3.39
N PRO A 21 5.29 13.16 -2.48
CA PRO A 21 6.19 13.37 -1.34
C PRO A 21 7.57 13.85 -1.79
N THR A 22 8.17 14.81 -1.07
CA THR A 22 9.59 15.16 -1.27
C THR A 22 10.50 14.02 -0.84
N ASN A 23 11.79 14.10 -1.17
CA ASN A 23 12.76 13.10 -0.73
C ASN A 23 12.83 12.99 0.79
N GLU A 24 12.84 14.11 1.51
CA GLU A 24 12.86 14.15 2.97
C GLU A 24 11.60 13.50 3.56
N GLN A 25 10.43 13.80 2.97
CA GLN A 25 9.17 13.20 3.41
C GLN A 25 9.13 11.70 3.15
N LEU A 26 9.64 11.28 1.98
CA LEU A 26 9.71 9.88 1.59
C LEU A 26 10.66 9.08 2.50
N GLU A 27 11.78 9.66 2.94
CA GLU A 27 12.67 9.00 3.90
C GLU A 27 11.99 8.76 5.25
N ILE A 28 11.19 9.70 5.75
CA ILE A 28 10.40 9.49 6.98
C ILE A 28 9.37 8.36 6.78
N ILE A 29 8.70 8.34 5.61
CA ILE A 29 7.75 7.27 5.26
C ILE A 29 8.44 5.90 5.24
N LYS A 30 9.63 5.80 4.62
CA LYS A 30 10.43 4.56 4.58
C LYS A 30 10.83 4.11 5.99
N GLN A 31 11.29 5.02 6.85
CA GLN A 31 11.66 4.68 8.22
C GLN A 31 10.47 4.17 9.03
N ALA A 32 9.30 4.79 8.88
CA ALA A 32 8.07 4.34 9.53
C ALA A 32 7.68 2.91 9.12
N ALA A 33 7.85 2.57 7.83
CA ALA A 33 7.60 1.22 7.32
C ALA A 33 8.39 0.13 8.07
N LEU A 34 9.59 0.46 8.55
CA LEU A 34 10.52 -0.47 9.20
C LEU A 34 10.40 -0.50 10.73
N ARG A 35 9.49 0.29 11.32
CA ARG A 35 9.30 0.37 12.78
C ARG A 35 8.04 -0.36 13.27
N VAL A 36 7.60 -1.35 12.49
CA VAL A 36 6.38 -2.13 12.77
C VAL A 36 6.69 -3.44 13.51
N PRO A 37 5.68 -4.11 14.09
CA PRO A 37 5.88 -5.43 14.69
C PRO A 37 6.38 -6.44 13.67
N ASP A 38 7.46 -7.15 14.00
CA ASP A 38 8.11 -8.16 13.15
C ASP A 38 8.60 -9.31 14.03
N HIS A 39 7.81 -10.40 14.07
CA HIS A 39 8.15 -11.55 14.90
C HIS A 39 9.42 -12.23 14.37
N GLY A 40 10.42 -12.35 15.24
CA GLY A 40 11.74 -12.88 14.88
C GLY A 40 12.65 -11.87 14.18
N CYS A 41 12.21 -10.62 14.00
CA CYS A 41 12.98 -9.55 13.37
C CYS A 41 13.56 -9.97 12.00
N ILE A 42 12.75 -10.68 11.19
CA ILE A 42 13.21 -11.29 9.94
C ILE A 42 13.02 -10.37 8.72
N ALA A 43 12.44 -9.17 8.91
CA ALA A 43 12.17 -8.18 7.87
C ALA A 43 11.60 -8.81 6.59
N PRO A 44 10.40 -9.43 6.64
CA PRO A 44 9.84 -10.19 5.53
C PRO A 44 9.13 -9.29 4.50
N TRP A 45 9.71 -8.13 4.18
CA TRP A 45 9.10 -7.15 3.29
C TRP A 45 10.05 -6.65 2.21
N GLN A 46 9.46 -6.28 1.08
CA GLN A 46 10.10 -5.55 -0.01
C GLN A 46 9.17 -4.41 -0.43
N PHE A 47 9.74 -3.22 -0.68
CA PHE A 47 8.99 -2.05 -1.11
C PHE A 47 9.52 -1.56 -2.46
N ILE A 48 8.63 -1.33 -3.42
CA ILE A 48 8.96 -0.78 -4.74
C ILE A 48 8.33 0.61 -4.85
N VAL A 49 9.15 1.65 -4.88
CA VAL A 49 8.69 3.02 -5.11
C VAL A 49 8.47 3.23 -6.61
N VAL A 50 7.30 3.72 -6.98
CA VAL A 50 6.88 3.94 -8.37
C VAL A 50 6.44 5.39 -8.52
N SER A 51 7.23 6.19 -9.21
CA SER A 51 6.98 7.59 -9.57
C SER A 51 7.24 7.81 -11.06
N ASP A 52 6.85 8.99 -11.58
CA ASP A 52 7.19 9.42 -12.94
C ASP A 52 6.83 8.35 -14.00
N GLU A 53 7.74 8.05 -14.93
CA GLU A 53 7.61 6.99 -15.93
C GLU A 53 7.47 5.58 -15.35
N GLY A 54 7.83 5.38 -14.08
CA GLY A 54 7.52 4.15 -13.35
C GLY A 54 6.02 3.84 -13.32
N ARG A 55 5.16 4.86 -13.21
CA ARG A 55 3.71 4.66 -13.17
C ARG A 55 3.16 4.17 -14.50
N ASN A 56 3.67 4.71 -15.61
CA ASN A 56 3.32 4.24 -16.96
C ASN A 56 3.75 2.78 -17.17
N ARG A 57 4.97 2.43 -16.75
CA ARG A 57 5.48 1.04 -16.80
C ARG A 57 4.61 0.08 -15.99
N LEU A 58 4.21 0.47 -14.78
CA LEU A 58 3.28 -0.33 -13.97
C LEU A 58 1.89 -0.45 -14.63
N GLY A 59 1.43 0.61 -15.29
CA GLY A 59 0.17 0.60 -16.04
C GLY A 59 0.19 -0.41 -17.18
N GLU A 60 1.31 -0.51 -17.89
CA GLU A 60 1.49 -1.54 -18.93
C GLU A 60 1.52 -2.94 -18.34
N ILE A 61 2.20 -3.16 -17.20
CA ILE A 61 2.20 -4.44 -16.49
C ILE A 61 0.77 -4.86 -16.14
N TYR A 62 -0.05 -3.96 -15.60
CA TYR A 62 -1.45 -4.23 -15.30
C TYR A 62 -2.25 -4.56 -16.56
N HIS A 63 -2.08 -3.79 -17.63
CA HIS A 63 -2.79 -4.04 -18.88
C HIS A 63 -2.45 -5.40 -19.47
N GLN A 64 -1.15 -5.72 -19.57
CA GLN A 64 -0.69 -7.00 -20.10
C GLN A 64 -1.18 -8.17 -19.23
N SER A 65 -1.15 -8.03 -17.91
CA SER A 65 -1.72 -9.01 -16.98
C SER A 65 -3.20 -9.24 -17.23
N ALA A 66 -4.00 -8.17 -17.33
CA ALA A 66 -5.45 -8.28 -17.54
C ALA A 66 -5.78 -8.95 -18.88
N VAL A 67 -5.01 -8.68 -19.94
CA VAL A 67 -5.16 -9.33 -21.25
C VAL A 67 -4.78 -10.81 -21.18
N THR A 68 -3.61 -11.12 -20.61
CA THR A 68 -3.12 -12.51 -20.47
C THR A 68 -4.09 -13.37 -19.66
N GLU A 69 -4.63 -12.82 -18.59
CA GLU A 69 -5.55 -13.50 -17.67
C GLU A 69 -7.03 -13.33 -18.08
N LYS A 70 -7.30 -12.85 -19.30
CA LYS A 70 -8.63 -12.77 -19.94
C LYS A 70 -9.68 -12.08 -19.06
N GLN A 71 -9.32 -10.99 -18.42
CA GLN A 71 -10.27 -10.16 -17.67
C GLN A 71 -11.29 -9.49 -18.60
N ASP A 72 -12.37 -8.99 -18.02
CA ASP A 72 -13.36 -8.23 -18.78
C ASP A 72 -12.77 -6.95 -19.39
N GLU A 73 -13.40 -6.47 -20.48
CA GLU A 73 -12.95 -5.27 -21.20
C GLU A 73 -12.83 -4.03 -20.31
N LYS A 74 -13.68 -3.90 -19.28
CA LYS A 74 -13.66 -2.76 -18.37
C LYS A 74 -12.41 -2.79 -17.49
N VAL A 75 -11.96 -3.97 -17.03
CA VAL A 75 -10.69 -4.11 -16.30
C VAL A 75 -9.51 -3.82 -17.22
N ILE A 76 -9.48 -4.40 -18.42
CA ILE A 76 -8.41 -4.19 -19.41
C ILE A 76 -8.26 -2.69 -19.75
N ASN A 77 -9.37 -2.05 -20.12
CA ASN A 77 -9.37 -0.64 -20.54
C ASN A 77 -8.93 0.31 -19.43
N ARG A 78 -9.20 -0.03 -18.16
CA ARG A 78 -8.85 0.83 -17.02
C ARG A 78 -7.46 0.54 -16.44
N ALA A 79 -6.83 -0.57 -16.81
CA ALA A 79 -5.62 -1.06 -16.18
C ALA A 79 -4.47 -0.03 -16.19
N LYS A 80 -4.22 0.60 -17.34
CA LYS A 80 -3.14 1.60 -17.50
C LYS A 80 -3.36 2.86 -16.67
N GLU A 81 -4.61 3.20 -16.38
CA GLU A 81 -4.96 4.39 -15.61
C GLU A 81 -4.81 4.21 -14.09
N LEU A 82 -4.81 2.96 -13.59
CA LEU A 82 -4.84 2.72 -12.14
C LEU A 82 -3.62 3.33 -11.42
N PRO A 83 -2.37 3.12 -11.89
CA PRO A 83 -1.18 3.72 -11.27
C PRO A 83 -1.14 5.24 -11.36
N LEU A 84 -1.84 5.83 -12.34
CA LEU A 84 -1.84 7.27 -12.61
C LEU A 84 -2.76 8.08 -11.67
N ARG A 85 -3.48 7.40 -10.76
CA ARG A 85 -4.41 8.04 -9.80
C ARG A 85 -3.73 8.84 -8.69
N ALA A 86 -2.41 8.76 -8.59
CA ALA A 86 -1.59 9.55 -7.69
C ALA A 86 -0.23 9.82 -8.33
N PRO A 87 0.50 10.86 -7.91
CA PRO A 87 1.82 11.17 -8.45
C PRO A 87 2.90 10.13 -8.07
N MET A 88 2.70 9.39 -6.97
CA MET A 88 3.58 8.32 -6.53
C MET A 88 2.76 7.15 -5.94
N LEU A 89 3.28 5.94 -6.01
CA LEU A 89 2.80 4.83 -5.18
C LEU A 89 3.96 3.93 -4.73
N ILE A 90 3.76 3.24 -3.60
CA ILE A 90 4.67 2.22 -3.10
C ILE A 90 3.96 0.87 -3.16
N ILE A 91 4.54 -0.08 -3.90
CA ILE A 91 4.13 -1.48 -3.86
C ILE A 91 4.77 -2.12 -2.64
N ALA A 92 3.96 -2.52 -1.67
CA ALA A 92 4.37 -3.24 -0.48
C ALA A 92 4.13 -4.74 -0.68
N ILE A 93 5.20 -5.49 -0.51
CA ILE A 93 5.24 -6.93 -0.73
C ILE A 93 5.69 -7.61 0.56
N ALA A 94 4.95 -8.60 1.04
CA ALA A 94 5.47 -9.58 1.98
C ALA A 94 6.37 -10.54 1.20
N LYS A 95 7.69 -10.36 1.32
CA LYS A 95 8.69 -11.20 0.67
C LYS A 95 8.94 -12.41 1.58
N TYR A 96 8.25 -13.51 1.27
CA TYR A 96 8.15 -14.64 2.17
C TYR A 96 9.53 -15.26 2.43
N LYS A 97 9.79 -15.55 3.70
CA LYS A 97 10.97 -16.27 4.17
C LYS A 97 10.51 -17.51 4.94
N SER A 98 10.93 -18.70 4.50
CA SER A 98 10.71 -19.91 5.29
C SER A 98 11.36 -19.76 6.66
N HIS A 99 10.60 -19.98 7.73
CA HIS A 99 11.09 -19.79 9.10
C HIS A 99 10.45 -20.81 10.06
N PRO A 100 11.22 -21.46 10.95
CA PRO A 100 10.71 -22.53 11.80
C PRO A 100 9.70 -22.07 12.86
N LYS A 101 9.67 -20.78 13.18
CA LYS A 101 8.83 -20.21 14.25
C LYS A 101 7.90 -19.08 13.82
N VAL A 102 8.04 -18.59 12.59
CA VAL A 102 7.33 -17.40 12.12
C VAL A 102 6.52 -17.80 10.88
N PRO A 103 5.23 -18.13 11.03
CA PRO A 103 4.39 -18.57 9.93
C PRO A 103 4.21 -17.46 8.90
N ARG A 104 3.90 -17.85 7.65
CA ARG A 104 3.67 -16.92 6.53
C ARG A 104 2.67 -15.81 6.87
N ILE A 105 1.60 -16.14 7.60
CA ILE A 105 0.55 -15.18 7.91
C ILE A 105 1.05 -14.00 8.75
N GLU A 106 1.96 -14.25 9.71
CA GLU A 106 2.55 -13.19 10.53
C GLU A 106 3.45 -12.28 9.70
N GLN A 107 4.15 -12.83 8.71
CA GLN A 107 4.97 -12.07 7.78
C GLN A 107 4.12 -11.15 6.88
N VAL A 108 2.99 -11.66 6.39
CA VAL A 108 2.00 -10.90 5.62
C VAL A 108 1.39 -9.78 6.48
N GLN A 109 1.02 -10.08 7.72
CA GLN A 109 0.48 -9.09 8.66
C GLN A 109 1.51 -7.99 8.97
N SER A 110 2.76 -8.37 9.19
CA SER A 110 3.85 -7.43 9.44
C SER A 110 4.06 -6.47 8.25
N ALA A 111 4.09 -6.98 7.02
CA ALA A 111 4.14 -6.15 5.82
C ALA A 111 2.89 -5.25 5.69
N GLY A 112 1.70 -5.74 6.08
CA GLY A 112 0.48 -4.94 6.16
C GLY A 112 0.57 -3.80 7.16
N CYS A 113 1.15 -4.03 8.35
CA CYS A 113 1.45 -2.99 9.32
C CYS A 113 2.37 -1.92 8.71
N ALA A 114 3.38 -2.31 7.93
CA ALA A 114 4.27 -1.38 7.24
C ALA A 114 3.50 -0.45 6.29
N VAL A 115 2.48 -0.95 5.57
CA VAL A 115 1.63 -0.11 4.72
C VAL A 115 0.87 0.93 5.54
N LEU A 116 0.29 0.53 6.68
CA LEU A 116 -0.41 1.46 7.57
C LEU A 116 0.54 2.50 8.17
N ALA A 117 1.73 2.07 8.60
CA ALA A 117 2.75 2.97 9.16
C ALA A 117 3.22 4.01 8.13
N MET A 118 3.46 3.59 6.88
CA MET A 118 3.77 4.51 5.78
C MET A 118 2.64 5.51 5.55
N GLN A 119 1.38 5.07 5.55
CA GLN A 119 0.23 5.95 5.36
C GLN A 119 0.06 6.94 6.52
N GLN A 120 0.29 6.50 7.77
CA GLN A 120 0.29 7.37 8.94
C GLN A 120 1.41 8.41 8.88
N ALA A 121 2.62 8.01 8.47
CA ALA A 121 3.75 8.91 8.28
C ALA A 121 3.47 9.95 7.18
N ALA A 122 2.80 9.57 6.09
CA ALA A 122 2.36 10.52 5.07
C ALA A 122 1.37 11.54 5.66
N PHE A 123 0.33 11.07 6.37
CA PHE A 123 -0.68 11.93 7.00
C PHE A 123 -0.07 12.90 8.03
N ALA A 124 0.87 12.42 8.85
CA ALA A 124 1.58 13.23 9.85
C ALA A 124 2.37 14.40 9.23
N GLN A 125 2.72 14.29 7.95
CA GLN A 125 3.46 15.27 7.18
C GLN A 125 2.56 16.14 6.28
N GLY A 126 1.23 16.03 6.40
CA GLY A 126 0.27 16.77 5.58
C GLY A 126 0.05 16.19 4.18
N LEU A 127 0.56 15.00 3.89
CA LEU A 127 0.33 14.28 2.64
C LEU A 127 -0.91 13.41 2.73
N GLY A 128 -1.49 13.09 1.58
CA GLY A 128 -2.55 12.12 1.45
C GLY A 128 -2.02 10.73 1.11
N GLY A 129 -2.79 9.71 1.52
CA GLY A 129 -2.49 8.33 1.15
C GLY A 129 -3.74 7.47 1.04
N VAL A 130 -3.70 6.47 0.17
CA VAL A 130 -4.73 5.43 0.10
C VAL A 130 -4.12 4.07 -0.24
N TRP A 131 -4.29 3.12 0.67
CA TRP A 131 -3.95 1.72 0.46
C TRP A 131 -5.02 1.03 -0.38
N ARG A 132 -4.61 0.43 -1.51
CA ARG A 132 -5.45 -0.43 -2.36
C ARG A 132 -4.73 -1.73 -2.68
N THR A 133 -5.48 -2.77 -3.02
CA THR A 133 -4.94 -4.01 -3.62
C THR A 133 -5.65 -4.23 -4.95
N GLY A 134 -6.90 -4.71 -4.91
CA GLY A 134 -7.68 -5.06 -6.09
C GLY A 134 -7.11 -6.29 -6.82
N TYR A 135 -7.71 -6.61 -7.96
CA TYR A 135 -7.35 -7.78 -8.77
C TYR A 135 -5.84 -7.92 -9.04
N PHE A 136 -5.16 -6.82 -9.40
CA PHE A 136 -3.73 -6.84 -9.73
C PHE A 136 -2.79 -7.17 -8.56
N ALA A 137 -3.25 -7.15 -7.30
CA ALA A 137 -2.44 -7.64 -6.18
C ALA A 137 -2.36 -9.18 -6.16
N GLN A 138 -3.38 -9.85 -6.71
CA GLN A 138 -3.50 -11.30 -6.73
C GLN A 138 -3.16 -11.91 -8.09
N SER A 139 -3.05 -11.11 -9.15
CA SER A 139 -2.63 -11.56 -10.48
C SER A 139 -1.25 -12.22 -10.45
N GLU A 140 -1.18 -13.46 -10.92
CA GLU A 140 0.07 -14.20 -11.10
C GLU A 140 0.97 -13.49 -12.12
N SER A 141 0.42 -12.96 -13.20
CA SER A 141 1.18 -12.24 -14.22
C SER A 141 1.84 -10.97 -13.67
N VAL A 142 1.16 -10.24 -12.78
CA VAL A 142 1.76 -9.07 -12.11
C VAL A 142 2.87 -9.52 -11.16
N LYS A 143 2.63 -10.56 -10.35
CA LYS A 143 3.66 -11.12 -9.45
C LYS A 143 4.90 -11.54 -10.23
N GLN A 144 4.74 -12.23 -11.36
CA GLN A 144 5.84 -12.62 -12.24
C GLN A 144 6.58 -11.41 -12.84
N ALA A 145 5.85 -10.42 -13.35
CA ALA A 145 6.46 -9.19 -13.90
C ALA A 145 7.28 -8.40 -12.85
N LEU A 146 6.94 -8.55 -11.57
CA LEU A 146 7.66 -7.97 -10.43
C LEU A 146 8.72 -8.92 -9.82
N ASN A 147 9.02 -10.06 -10.45
CA ASN A 147 9.96 -11.08 -9.99
C ASN A 147 9.61 -11.64 -8.59
N LEU A 148 8.33 -11.86 -8.34
CA LEU A 148 7.83 -12.43 -7.09
C LEU A 148 7.58 -13.93 -7.23
N SER A 149 7.80 -14.65 -6.14
CA SER A 149 7.46 -16.07 -6.03
C SER A 149 5.97 -16.25 -5.71
N GLU A 150 5.46 -17.46 -5.89
CA GLU A 150 4.07 -17.80 -5.54
C GLU A 150 3.74 -17.58 -4.06
N GLN A 151 4.75 -17.68 -3.18
CA GLN A 151 4.57 -17.48 -1.74
C GLN A 151 4.62 -16.01 -1.33
N ASP A 152 5.15 -15.12 -2.19
CA ASP A 152 5.15 -13.68 -1.93
C ASP A 152 3.74 -13.11 -2.05
N GLU A 153 3.47 -12.06 -1.26
CA GLU A 153 2.16 -11.42 -1.22
C GLU A 153 2.27 -9.93 -1.50
N ILE A 154 1.56 -9.41 -2.50
CA ILE A 154 1.40 -7.97 -2.66
C ILE A 154 0.36 -7.53 -1.64
N VAL A 155 0.81 -7.05 -0.48
CA VAL A 155 -0.09 -6.64 0.59
C VAL A 155 -0.73 -5.29 0.29
N GLY A 156 -0.12 -4.45 -0.54
CA GLY A 156 -0.68 -3.15 -0.87
C GLY A 156 0.00 -2.36 -1.96
N TYR A 157 -0.80 -1.61 -2.69
CA TYR A 157 -0.41 -0.44 -3.46
C TYR A 157 -0.79 0.81 -2.64
N LEU A 158 0.18 1.41 -1.99
CA LEU A 158 -0.01 2.65 -1.24
C LEU A 158 0.20 3.83 -2.19
N TYR A 159 -0.90 4.43 -2.64
CA TYR A 159 -0.86 5.66 -3.42
C TYR A 159 -0.57 6.84 -2.49
N LEU A 160 0.30 7.75 -2.92
CA LEU A 160 0.77 8.90 -2.16
C LEU A 160 0.76 10.17 -3.02
N GLY A 161 0.45 11.31 -2.41
CA GLY A 161 0.47 12.62 -3.06
C GLY A 161 -0.22 13.68 -2.21
N THR A 162 -0.50 14.83 -2.82
CA THR A 162 -1.24 15.90 -2.16
C THR A 162 -2.74 15.64 -2.24
N PRO A 163 -3.50 15.70 -1.13
CA PRO A 163 -4.96 15.55 -1.17
C PRO A 163 -5.60 16.63 -2.03
N ALA A 164 -6.39 16.25 -3.03
CA ALA A 164 -7.06 17.23 -3.90
C ALA A 164 -8.18 17.99 -3.17
N VAL A 165 -8.75 17.38 -2.13
CA VAL A 165 -9.82 17.95 -1.31
C VAL A 165 -9.56 17.53 0.12
N GLU A 166 -9.72 18.47 1.05
CA GLU A 166 -9.72 18.17 2.48
C GLU A 166 -10.91 17.24 2.78
N CYS A 167 -10.63 15.95 2.95
CA CYS A 167 -11.61 15.05 3.52
C CYS A 167 -11.65 15.31 5.03
N LYS A 168 -12.82 15.48 5.64
CA LYS A 168 -12.97 15.33 7.08
C LYS A 168 -13.99 14.23 7.29
N LYS A 169 -13.51 13.00 7.45
CA LYS A 169 -14.38 11.85 7.69
C LYS A 169 -14.59 11.71 9.19
N SER A 170 -15.84 11.75 9.62
CA SER A 170 -16.21 11.35 10.98
C SER A 170 -15.98 9.84 11.17
N ALA A 171 -15.72 9.45 12.42
CA ALA A 171 -15.71 8.04 12.80
C ALA A 171 -17.07 7.41 12.46
N LYS A 172 -17.03 6.29 11.72
CA LYS A 172 -18.25 5.59 11.29
C LYS A 172 -18.64 4.42 12.19
N HIS A 173 -17.69 3.88 12.93
CA HIS A 173 -17.85 2.66 13.73
C HIS A 173 -17.85 3.00 15.22
N ASN A 174 -18.70 2.34 15.98
CA ASN A 174 -18.73 2.44 17.43
C ASN A 174 -17.91 1.28 18.04
N PRO A 175 -16.86 1.55 18.84
CA PRO A 175 -16.06 0.50 19.47
C PRO A 175 -16.88 -0.55 20.22
N GLU A 176 -17.97 -0.17 20.90
CA GLU A 176 -18.81 -1.11 21.67
C GLU A 176 -19.39 -2.27 20.83
N GLN A 177 -19.43 -2.15 19.50
CA GLN A 177 -19.91 -3.20 18.61
C GLN A 177 -18.86 -4.28 18.30
N PHE A 178 -17.58 -4.05 18.61
CA PHE A 178 -16.46 -4.88 18.15
C PHE A 178 -15.55 -5.40 19.28
N PHE A 179 -15.83 -5.06 20.55
CA PHE A 179 -15.08 -5.52 21.71
C PHE A 179 -16.00 -6.24 22.70
N THR A 180 -15.57 -7.41 23.19
CA THR A 180 -16.25 -8.18 24.22
C THR A 180 -15.31 -8.48 25.38
N TYR A 181 -15.87 -8.63 26.58
CA TYR A 181 -15.13 -9.04 27.78
C TYR A 181 -15.37 -10.53 28.02
N LEU A 182 -14.30 -11.27 28.32
CA LEU A 182 -14.34 -12.69 28.70
C LEU A 182 -14.38 -12.84 30.22
#